data_AF-A0A8E0RNM5-F1
#
_entry.id   AF-A0A8E0RNM5-F1
#
_cell.length_a   1.000
_cell.length_b   1.000
_cell.length_c   1.000
_cell.angle_alpha   90.00
_cell.angle_beta   90.00
_cell.angle_gamma   90.00
#
_symmetry.space_group_name_H-M   'P 1'
#
loop_
_entity.id
_entity.type
_entity.pdbx_description
1 polymer ?
#
loop_
_entity_poly.entity_id
_entity_poly.type
_entity_poly.pdbx_seq_one_letter_code
_entity_poly.pdbx_strand_id
1 'polypeptide(L)' 'MGIGYPVTITSAESWGNAPVLTYYHCMAPKILKFSGQNPINALDMRLSDVLVEAFVKKDQPNYSDTG' A
#
# COMPACT_ATOMS: atom_id res chain seq x y z
N MET A 1 29.24 2.03 13.49
CA MET A 1 28.62 2.23 12.17
C MET A 1 27.78 1.00 11.88
N GLY A 2 26.44 1.11 11.90
CA GLY A 2 25.58 -0.02 11.58
C GLY A 2 25.54 -0.20 10.06
N ILE A 3 26.08 -1.31 9.56
CA ILE A 3 25.84 -1.74 8.19
C ILE A 3 24.36 -2.14 8.09
N GLY A 4 23.53 -1.27 7.51
CA GLY A 4 22.15 -1.60 7.20
C GLY A 4 22.15 -2.60 6.07
N TYR A 5 21.89 -3.87 6.37
CA TYR A 5 21.63 -4.86 5.33
C TYR A 5 20.28 -4.55 4.67
N PRO A 6 20.18 -4.56 3.33
CA PRO A 6 18.90 -4.39 2.67
C PRO A 6 17.97 -5.53 3.11
N VAL A 7 16.84 -5.18 3.73
CA VAL A 7 15.81 -6.15 4.09
C VAL A 7 14.84 -6.25 2.92
N THR A 8 14.77 -7.43 2.32
CA THR A 8 13.74 -7.73 1.32
C THR A 8 12.51 -8.27 2.04
N ILE A 9 11.39 -7.57 1.89
CA ILE A 9 10.06 -7.99 2.35
C ILE A 9 9.15 -8.15 1.13
N THR A 10 8.33 -9.20 1.13
CA THR A 10 7.37 -9.51 0.06
C THR A 10 6.00 -9.79 0.66
N SER A 11 4.95 -9.45 -0.09
CA SER A 11 3.58 -9.84 0.25
C SER A 11 2.90 -10.39 -1.00
N ALA A 12 2.12 -11.46 -0.82
CA ALA A 12 1.25 -12.01 -1.85
C ALA A 12 -0.20 -11.51 -1.74
N GLU A 13 -0.49 -10.64 -0.77
CA GLU A 13 -1.84 -10.13 -0.53
C GLU A 13 -2.19 -9.05 -1.55
N SER A 14 -3.34 -9.23 -2.21
CA SER A 14 -3.93 -8.18 -3.03
C SER A 14 -4.85 -7.29 -2.17
N TRP A 15 -4.73 -5.98 -2.37
CA TRP A 15 -5.56 -4.98 -1.70
C TRP A 15 -5.73 -3.76 -2.59
N GLY A 16 -6.64 -2.87 -2.22
CA GLY A 16 -6.82 -1.62 -2.97
C GLY A 16 -7.49 -1.81 -4.33
N ASN A 17 -8.27 -2.89 -4.53
CA ASN A 17 -8.95 -3.13 -5.79
C ASN A 17 -10.09 -2.13 -5.98
N ALA A 18 -9.99 -1.32 -7.02
CA ALA A 18 -11.03 -0.41 -7.51
C ALA A 18 -11.08 -0.49 -9.05
N PRO A 19 -12.21 -0.15 -9.69
CA PRO A 19 -12.29 0.01 -11.13
C PRO A 19 -11.20 0.95 -11.68
N VAL A 20 -10.75 0.71 -12.92
CA VAL A 20 -9.83 1.62 -13.61
C VAL A 20 -10.49 2.99 -13.74
N LEU A 21 -9.74 4.08 -13.51
CA LEU A 21 -10.21 5.48 -13.47
C LEU A 21 -10.97 5.89 -12.20
N THR A 22 -11.02 5.04 -11.18
CA THR A 22 -11.61 5.38 -9.87
C THR A 22 -10.57 5.23 -8.75
N TYR A 23 -10.87 5.74 -7.56
CA TYR A 23 -10.03 5.57 -6.38
C TYR A 23 -10.51 4.40 -5.50
N TYR A 24 -9.58 3.81 -4.75
CA TYR A 24 -9.90 2.96 -3.62
C TYR A 24 -9.91 3.81 -2.34
N HIS A 25 -11.03 3.78 -1.61
CA HIS A 25 -11.17 4.41 -0.30
C HIS A 25 -11.63 3.38 0.74
N CYS A 26 -10.85 3.24 1.81
CA CYS A 26 -11.19 2.35 2.92
C CYS A 26 -10.85 3.02 4.26
N MET A 27 -11.90 3.44 4.97
CA MET A 27 -11.79 3.97 6.33
C MET A 27 -11.56 2.87 7.39
N ALA A 28 -11.97 1.63 7.09
CA ALA A 28 -11.79 0.51 8.00
C ALA A 28 -10.29 0.11 8.08
N PRO A 29 -9.75 -0.18 9.28
CA PRO A 29 -8.38 -0.64 9.42
C PRO A 29 -8.13 -1.94 8.64
N LYS A 30 -7.02 -1.99 7.90
CA LYS A 30 -6.56 -3.20 7.20
C LYS A 30 -5.14 -3.54 7.64
N ILE A 31 -4.88 -4.82 7.88
CA ILE A 31 -3.53 -5.32 8.17
C ILE A 31 -3.05 -6.03 6.93
N LEU A 32 -1.88 -5.63 6.42
CA LEU A 32 -1.17 -6.31 5.35
C LEU A 32 0.02 -7.07 5.93
N LYS A 33 0.15 -8.34 5.56
CA LYS A 33 1.22 -9.19 6.06
C LYS A 33 2.33 -9.31 5.04
N PHE A 34 3.55 -9.08 5.49
CA PHE A 34 4.77 -9.22 4.70
C PHE A 34 5.66 -10.29 5.31
N SER A 35 6.15 -11.19 4.46
CA SER A 35 7.22 -12.13 4.78
C SER A 35 8.57 -11.51 4.40
N GLY A 36 9.56 -11.65 5.26
CA GLY A 36 10.92 -11.17 4.99
C GLY A 36 11.96 -12.27 5.04
N GLN A 37 13.19 -11.90 4.68
CA GLN A 37 14.37 -12.71 4.93
C GLN A 37 15.21 -12.06 6.05
N ASN A 38 15.97 -12.90 6.77
CA ASN A 38 16.80 -12.49 7.91
C ASN A 38 17.48 -11.11 7.71
N PRO A 39 17.44 -10.22 8.71
CA PRO A 39 17.05 -10.46 10.11
C PRO A 39 15.55 -10.31 10.41
N ILE A 40 14.71 -9.92 9.44
CA ILE A 40 13.29 -9.68 9.67
C ILE A 40 12.49 -10.79 8.98
N ASN A 41 11.89 -11.68 9.78
CA ASN A 41 11.15 -12.83 9.26
C ASN A 41 9.70 -12.48 8.87
N ALA A 42 9.11 -11.49 9.54
CA ALA A 42 7.74 -11.04 9.28
C ALA A 42 7.58 -9.56 9.64
N LEU A 43 6.69 -8.88 8.92
CA LEU A 43 6.30 -7.50 9.17
C LEU A 43 4.80 -7.35 8.90
N ASP A 44 4.08 -6.76 9.85
CA ASP A 44 2.67 -6.39 9.68
C ASP A 44 2.56 -4.88 9.45
N MET A 45 1.93 -4.47 8.35
CA MET A 45 1.62 -3.08 8.05
C MET A 45 0.15 -2.82 8.35
N ARG A 46 -0.12 -1.86 9.24
CA ARG A 46 -1.47 -1.41 9.53
C ARG A 46 -1.79 -0.17 8.70
N LEU A 47 -2.83 -0.29 7.89
CA LEU A 47 -3.40 0.78 7.08
C LEU A 47 -4.70 1.25 7.74
N SER A 48 -4.91 2.57 7.77
CA SER A 48 -6.15 3.19 8.25
C SER A 48 -6.41 4.44 7.43
N ASP A 49 -7.68 4.67 7.07
CA ASP A 49 -8.09 5.82 6.27
C ASP A 49 -7.29 5.96 4.97
N VAL A 50 -7.31 4.90 4.15
CA VAL A 50 -6.54 4.86 2.91
C VAL A 50 -7.37 5.34 1.74
N LEU A 51 -6.83 6.33 1.03
CA LEU A 51 -7.29 6.79 -0.27
C LEU A 51 -6.14 6.63 -1.27
N VAL A 52 -6.34 5.85 -2.34
CA VAL A 52 -5.30 5.57 -3.33
C VAL A 52 -5.89 5.51 -4.75
N GLU A 53 -5.18 6.07 -5.72
CA GLU A 53 -5.49 6.04 -7.15
C GLU A 53 -4.22 5.68 -7.92
N ALA A 54 -4.32 4.80 -8.92
CA ALA A 54 -3.17 4.28 -9.67
C ALA A 54 -3.47 4.17 -11.17
N PHE A 55 -2.42 3.94 -11.97
CA PHE A 55 -2.43 3.78 -13.45
C PHE A 55 -2.74 5.03 -14.28
N VAL A 56 -3.54 5.96 -13.77
CA VAL A 56 -3.86 7.21 -14.48
C VAL A 56 -3.40 8.41 -13.66
N LYS A 57 -2.38 9.10 -14.18
CA LYS A 57 -1.91 10.36 -13.62
C LYS A 57 -2.85 11.46 -14.12
N LYS A 58 -3.74 11.96 -13.26
CA LYS A 58 -4.48 13.19 -13.57
C LYS A 58 -3.51 14.38 -13.51
N ASP A 59 -3.66 15.33 -14.42
CA ASP A 59 -2.92 16.61 -14.41
C ASP A 59 -3.33 17.53 -13.23
N GLN A 60 -4.18 17.04 -12.33
CA GLN A 60 -4.66 17.72 -11.14
C GLN A 60 -4.30 16.93 -9.88
N PRO A 61 -3.99 17.59 -8.76
CA PRO A 61 -3.65 16.94 -7.49
C PRO A 61 -4.83 16.29 -6.77
N ASN A 62 -5.99 16.15 -7.43
CA ASN A 62 -7.24 15.71 -6.81
C ASN A 62 -7.63 14.31 -7.31
N TYR A 63 -8.23 13.52 -6.41
CA TYR A 63 -8.73 12.18 -6.71
C TYR A 63 -9.91 12.19 -7.68
N SER A 64 -10.14 11.07 -8.36
CA SER A 64 -11.00 11.02 -9.53
C SER A 64 -12.42 11.53 -9.34
N ASP A 65 -13.05 11.20 -8.19
CA ASP A 65 -14.47 11.43 -7.93
C ASP A 65 -14.75 12.44 -6.80
N THR A 66 -13.80 13.34 -6.50
CA THR A 66 -14.06 14.47 -5.58
C THR A 66 -14.58 15.73 -6.31
N GLY A 67 -15.15 15.56 -7.51
CA GLY A 67 -15.76 16.61 -8.32
C GLY A 67 -17.28 16.48 -8.36
#